data_AF-A0A3Q2E5L9-F1
#
_entry.id   AF-A0A3Q2E5L9-F1
#
_cell.length_a   1.000
_cell.length_b   1.000
_cell.length_c   1.000
_cell.angle_alpha   90.00
_cell.angle_beta   90.00
_cell.angle_gamma   90.00
#
_symmetry.space_group_name_H-M   'P 1'
#
loop_
_entity.id
_entity.type
_entity.pdbx_description
1 polymer ?
#
loop_
_entity_poly.entity_id
_entity_poly.type
_entity_poly.pdbx_seq_one_letter_code
_entity_poly.pdbx_strand_id
1 'polypeptide(L)'
;YLDQATRFQNKGLVLTVSLSAVFVSAVGLDAAGKTSLLYRLKLGEVVTTIPTIGFNVETVEYKNISFTVWDVGGQSVIRPLWRHYYTNSQGLIFVVDSNDPQRIKEAAENLHMQLDEDQLAGVPVLIFANKQDLPQAMSVSDITEALNLSEVQQPVGTSCA
;
A
#
# COMPACT_ATOMS: atom_id res chain seq x y z
N TYR A 1 20.11 14.45 -4.30
CA TYR A 1 21.37 13.79 -4.65
C TYR A 1 21.06 12.88 -5.85
N LEU A 2 21.40 13.38 -7.04
CA LEU A 2 21.51 12.75 -8.37
C LEU A 2 20.43 11.77 -8.87
N ASP A 3 19.56 12.30 -9.74
CA ASP A 3 18.75 11.61 -10.73
C ASP A 3 19.66 10.96 -11.81
N GLN A 4 19.59 9.63 -11.97
CA GLN A 4 20.38 8.90 -12.99
C GLN A 4 19.58 8.80 -14.29
N ALA A 5 19.78 9.77 -15.17
CA ALA A 5 19.28 9.70 -16.55
C ALA A 5 20.10 8.66 -17.35
N THR A 6 19.46 7.56 -17.74
CA THR A 6 20.05 6.56 -18.64
C THR A 6 20.23 7.16 -20.04
N ARG A 7 21.49 7.43 -20.44
CA ARG A 7 21.84 7.97 -21.77
C ARG A 7 21.91 6.86 -22.81
N PHE A 8 20.99 6.85 -23.77
CA PHE A 8 21.17 6.16 -25.04
C PHE A 8 21.68 7.15 -26.10
N GLN A 9 22.89 6.93 -26.61
CA GLN A 9 23.46 7.72 -27.70
C GLN A 9 23.16 7.06 -29.05
N ASN A 10 22.13 7.53 -29.76
CA ASN A 10 22.16 7.50 -31.21
C ASN A 10 21.20 8.56 -31.79
N LYS A 11 21.76 9.52 -32.54
CA LYS A 11 21.07 10.56 -33.34
C LYS A 11 20.27 11.62 -32.56
N GLY A 12 20.98 12.55 -31.91
CA GLY A 12 20.58 13.98 -31.88
C GLY A 12 19.27 14.40 -31.21
N LEU A 13 18.57 13.52 -30.49
CA LEU A 13 17.39 13.87 -29.69
C LEU A 13 17.63 13.43 -28.23
N VAL A 14 17.72 14.41 -27.32
CA VAL A 14 17.74 14.14 -25.88
C VAL A 14 16.31 14.18 -25.38
N LEU A 15 15.65 13.02 -25.33
CA LEU A 15 14.41 12.84 -24.57
C LEU A 15 14.81 12.55 -23.12
N THR A 16 14.70 13.55 -22.25
CA THR A 16 14.75 13.31 -20.81
C THR A 16 13.40 12.73 -20.41
N VAL A 17 13.29 11.39 -20.39
CA VAL A 17 12.17 10.73 -19.70
C VAL A 17 12.55 10.69 -18.24
N SER A 18 12.03 11.63 -17.45
CA SER A 18 12.03 11.47 -16.00
C SER A 18 11.18 10.24 -15.69
N LEU A 19 11.78 9.17 -15.14
CA LEU A 19 11.02 8.11 -14.50
C LEU A 19 10.46 8.73 -13.22
N SER A 20 9.29 9.36 -13.32
CA SER A 20 8.59 9.88 -12.15
C SER A 20 8.36 8.68 -11.22
N ALA A 21 8.97 8.72 -10.03
CA ALA A 21 8.71 7.70 -9.02
C ALA A 21 7.19 7.63 -8.76
N VAL A 22 6.64 6.41 -8.75
CA VAL A 22 5.21 6.20 -8.52
C VAL A 22 4.95 6.39 -7.03
N PHE A 23 4.14 7.38 -6.67
CA PHE A 23 3.80 7.64 -5.28
C PHE A 23 2.62 6.75 -4.84
N VAL A 24 2.81 6.00 -3.75
CA VAL A 24 1.86 5.00 -3.26
C VAL A 24 1.64 5.19 -1.76
N SER A 25 0.39 5.15 -1.31
CA SER A 25 0.05 5.18 0.11
C SER A 25 -0.19 3.76 0.62
N ALA A 26 0.44 3.37 1.73
CA ALA A 26 0.19 2.11 2.42
C ALA A 26 -0.57 2.35 3.72
N VAL A 27 -1.80 1.84 3.80
CA VAL A 27 -2.73 2.01 4.93
C VAL A 27 -3.39 0.69 5.33
N GLY A 28 -4.15 0.69 6.42
CA GLY A 28 -4.70 -0.52 7.05
C GLY A 28 -4.54 -0.48 8.57
N LEU A 29 -5.22 -1.38 9.28
CA LEU A 29 -5.24 -1.38 10.75
C LEU A 29 -3.83 -1.51 11.35
N ASP A 30 -3.67 -1.10 12.60
CA ASP A 30 -2.48 -1.39 13.39
C ASP A 30 -2.21 -2.90 13.46
N ALA A 31 -0.93 -3.25 13.55
CA ALA A 31 -0.44 -4.64 13.51
C ALA A 31 -0.73 -5.43 12.21
N ALA A 32 -1.38 -4.85 11.19
CA ALA A 32 -1.61 -5.53 9.91
C ALA A 32 -0.33 -5.85 9.13
N GLY A 33 0.80 -5.19 9.45
CA GLY A 33 2.12 -5.49 8.88
C GLY A 33 2.58 -4.58 7.74
N LYS A 34 2.03 -3.36 7.63
CA LYS A 34 2.40 -2.36 6.61
C LYS A 34 3.90 -2.04 6.58
N THR A 35 4.47 -1.67 7.73
CA THR A 35 5.90 -1.37 7.86
C THR A 35 6.77 -2.59 7.56
N SER A 36 6.36 -3.79 8.00
CA SER A 36 7.07 -5.03 7.70
C SER A 36 7.05 -5.37 6.21
N LEU A 37 5.92 -5.16 5.53
CA LEU A 37 5.80 -5.29 4.07
C LEU A 37 6.72 -4.29 3.36
N LEU A 38 6.71 -3.03 3.78
CA LEU A 38 7.57 -1.98 3.21
C LEU A 38 9.05 -2.34 3.32
N TYR A 39 9.51 -2.75 4.50
CA TYR A 39 10.91 -3.12 4.69
C TYR A 39 11.28 -4.42 4.00
N ARG A 40 10.37 -5.38 3.88
CA ARG A 40 10.60 -6.57 3.06
C ARG A 40 10.82 -6.20 1.59
N LEU A 41 10.07 -5.22 1.05
CA LEU A 41 10.26 -4.73 -0.31
C LEU A 41 11.56 -3.92 -0.46
N LYS A 42 11.93 -3.12 0.57
CA LYS A 42 13.10 -2.24 0.55
C LYS A 42 14.43 -2.98 0.72
N LEU A 43 14.47 -3.92 1.67
CA LEU A 43 15.69 -4.56 2.17
C LEU A 43 15.80 -6.03 1.75
N GLY A 44 14.71 -6.64 1.30
CA GLY A 44 14.65 -8.06 0.96
C GLY A 44 14.56 -9.01 2.17
N GLU A 45 14.51 -8.47 3.40
CA GLU A 45 14.45 -9.24 4.64
C GLU A 45 13.35 -8.74 5.59
N VAL A 46 12.95 -9.61 6.52
CA VAL A 46 11.95 -9.28 7.54
C VAL A 46 12.65 -8.67 8.74
N VAL A 47 12.40 -7.39 8.99
CA VAL A 47 12.94 -6.67 10.16
C VAL A 47 11.87 -6.57 11.24
N THR A 48 12.26 -6.72 12.50
CA THR A 48 11.36 -6.48 13.63
C THR A 48 10.95 -5.00 13.68
N THR A 49 9.65 -4.74 13.63
CA THR A 49 9.09 -3.38 13.63
C THR A 49 8.45 -3.04 14.97
N ILE A 50 8.57 -1.79 15.39
CA ILE A 50 7.76 -1.23 16.48
C ILE A 50 6.48 -0.59 15.92
N PRO A 51 5.40 -0.43 16.71
CA PRO A 51 4.19 0.24 16.24
C PRO A 51 4.49 1.67 15.73
N THR A 52 4.11 1.94 14.48
CA THR A 52 4.26 3.26 13.86
C THR A 52 3.27 4.24 14.48
N ILE A 53 3.78 5.32 15.09
CA ILE A 53 2.98 6.39 15.71
C ILE A 53 2.60 7.47 14.69
N GLY A 54 3.43 7.72 13.68
CA GLY A 54 3.23 8.73 12.65
C GLY A 54 3.17 8.11 11.26
N PHE A 55 4.19 8.39 10.46
CA PHE A 55 4.37 7.83 9.13
C PHE A 55 5.84 7.54 8.87
N ASN A 56 6.11 6.70 7.88
CA ASN A 56 7.43 6.43 7.33
C ASN A 56 7.39 6.63 5.81
N VAL A 57 8.46 7.17 5.22
CA VAL A 57 8.55 7.39 3.77
C VAL A 57 9.79 6.68 3.25
N GLU A 58 9.59 5.73 2.35
CA GLU A 58 10.67 4.96 1.75
C GLU A 58 10.51 4.87 0.25
N THR A 59 11.62 4.93 -0.48
CA THR A 59 11.64 4.67 -1.92
C THR A 59 12.12 3.25 -2.18
N VAL A 60 11.30 2.41 -2.80
CA VAL A 60 11.59 1.02 -3.14
C VAL A 60 11.72 0.85 -4.66
N GLU A 61 12.67 0.04 -5.10
CA GLU A 61 12.87 -0.29 -6.51
C GLU A 61 12.34 -1.69 -6.79
N TYR A 62 11.39 -1.82 -7.72
CA TYR A 62 10.85 -3.11 -8.13
C TYR A 62 10.66 -3.16 -9.64
N LYS A 63 11.26 -4.17 -10.30
CA LYS A 63 11.20 -4.37 -11.76
C LYS A 63 11.52 -3.10 -12.58
N ASN A 64 12.57 -2.37 -12.17
CA ASN A 64 13.01 -1.10 -12.78
C ASN A 64 12.02 0.07 -12.63
N ILE A 65 11.12 -0.01 -11.65
CA ILE A 65 10.20 1.07 -11.27
C ILE A 65 10.51 1.48 -9.83
N SER A 66 10.74 2.78 -9.64
CA SER A 66 10.87 3.41 -8.33
C SER A 66 9.49 3.73 -7.78
N PHE A 67 9.16 3.23 -6.60
CA PHE A 67 7.95 3.57 -5.85
C PHE A 67 8.33 4.35 -4.59
N THR A 68 7.69 5.50 -4.36
CA THR A 68 7.77 6.21 -3.07
C THR A 68 6.56 5.82 -2.25
N VAL A 69 6.78 5.04 -1.20
CA VAL A 69 5.71 4.49 -0.35
C VAL A 69 5.61 5.30 0.94
N TRP A 70 4.41 5.78 1.24
CA TRP A 70 4.06 6.40 2.51
C TRP A 70 3.34 5.37 3.40
N ASP A 71 4.06 4.81 4.37
CA ASP A 71 3.51 3.92 5.39
C ASP A 71 2.95 4.76 6.54
N VAL A 72 1.63 4.72 6.72
CA VAL A 72 0.96 5.52 7.76
C VAL A 72 0.55 4.63 8.91
N GLY A 73 0.78 5.07 10.15
CA GLY A 73 0.39 4.32 11.33
C GLY A 73 -1.12 4.02 11.35
N GLY A 74 -1.48 2.83 11.84
CA GLY A 74 -2.83 2.30 11.77
C GLY A 74 -3.64 2.33 13.07
N GLN A 75 -3.10 2.92 14.13
CA GLN A 75 -3.80 2.99 15.43
C GLN A 75 -5.04 3.88 15.29
N SER A 76 -6.15 3.49 15.92
CA SER A 76 -7.44 4.20 15.81
C SER A 76 -7.33 5.72 15.99
N VAL A 77 -6.50 6.18 16.93
CA VAL A 77 -6.29 7.61 17.24
C VAL A 77 -5.65 8.42 16.09
N ILE A 78 -4.88 7.78 15.21
CA ILE A 78 -4.17 8.45 14.10
C ILE A 78 -4.78 8.20 12.72
N ARG A 79 -5.76 7.28 12.59
CA ARG A 79 -6.44 7.02 11.31
C ARG A 79 -7.07 8.26 10.65
N PRO A 80 -7.60 9.26 11.41
CA PRO A 80 -8.09 10.50 10.79
C PRO A 80 -7.04 11.29 10.02
N LEU A 81 -5.75 10.98 10.19
CA LEU A 81 -4.66 11.61 9.46
C LEU A 81 -4.44 10.99 8.07
N TRP A 82 -4.98 9.80 7.78
CA TRP A 82 -4.74 9.07 6.53
C TRP A 82 -5.06 9.91 5.28
N ARG A 83 -6.18 10.62 5.28
CA ARG A 83 -6.61 11.55 4.21
C ARG A 83 -5.58 12.62 3.84
N HIS A 84 -4.70 13.01 4.76
CA HIS A 84 -3.66 14.00 4.47
C HIS A 84 -2.52 13.44 3.62
N TYR A 85 -2.44 12.12 3.45
CA TYR A 85 -1.38 11.43 2.72
C TYR A 85 -1.81 10.92 1.34
N TYR A 86 -3.06 11.15 0.92
CA TYR A 86 -3.56 10.72 -0.40
C TYR A 86 -3.31 11.73 -1.52
N THR A 87 -2.88 12.94 -1.19
CA THR A 87 -2.63 13.96 -2.22
C THR A 87 -1.56 13.46 -3.19
N ASN A 88 -1.92 13.36 -4.47
CA ASN A 88 -1.11 12.81 -5.56
C ASN A 88 -0.84 11.29 -5.48
N SER A 89 -1.60 10.54 -4.67
CA SER A 89 -1.57 9.07 -4.67
C SER A 89 -1.86 8.51 -6.05
N GLN A 90 -0.93 7.72 -6.58
CA GLN A 90 -1.09 6.99 -7.83
C GLN A 90 -1.49 5.53 -7.58
N GLY A 91 -1.52 5.11 -6.32
CA GLY A 91 -1.97 3.78 -5.90
C GLY A 91 -2.13 3.70 -4.38
N LEU A 92 -3.10 2.90 -3.94
CA LEU A 92 -3.31 2.59 -2.54
C LEU A 92 -2.99 1.12 -2.28
N ILE A 93 -2.21 0.83 -1.24
CA ILE A 93 -2.05 -0.53 -0.70
C ILE A 93 -2.81 -0.58 0.62
N PHE A 94 -3.89 -1.34 0.66
CA PHE A 94 -4.63 -1.62 1.89
C PHE A 94 -4.20 -2.98 2.44
N VAL A 95 -3.50 -2.97 3.56
CA VAL A 95 -2.94 -4.18 4.18
C VAL A 95 -3.90 -4.72 5.23
N VAL A 96 -4.25 -6.00 5.10
CA VAL A 96 -5.18 -6.72 5.97
C VAL A 96 -4.43 -7.78 6.75
N ASP A 97 -4.64 -7.86 8.06
CA ASP A 97 -4.19 -8.99 8.86
C ASP A 97 -5.13 -10.18 8.62
N SER A 98 -4.72 -11.14 7.80
CA SER A 98 -5.56 -12.32 7.52
C SER A 98 -5.73 -13.20 8.75
N ASN A 99 -4.85 -13.09 9.75
CA ASN A 99 -4.91 -13.89 10.98
C ASN A 99 -5.65 -13.16 12.11
N ASP A 100 -6.39 -12.09 11.80
CA ASP A 100 -7.21 -11.33 12.77
C ASP A 100 -8.68 -11.20 12.30
N PRO A 101 -9.42 -12.32 12.23
CA PRO A 101 -10.81 -12.30 11.79
C PRO A 101 -11.72 -11.48 12.71
N GLN A 102 -11.32 -11.19 13.95
CA GLN A 102 -12.10 -10.40 14.89
C GLN A 102 -12.19 -8.93 14.47
N ARG A 103 -11.17 -8.42 13.77
CA ARG A 103 -11.12 -7.04 13.29
C ARG A 103 -11.41 -6.88 11.80
N ILE A 104 -11.78 -7.95 11.08
CA ILE A 104 -12.04 -7.85 9.63
C ILE A 104 -13.15 -6.87 9.29
N LYS A 105 -14.19 -6.78 10.13
CA LYS A 105 -15.28 -5.81 9.94
C LYS A 105 -14.79 -4.36 10.12
N GLU A 106 -13.96 -4.11 11.12
CA GLU A 106 -13.32 -2.81 11.32
C GLU A 106 -12.41 -2.46 10.13
N ALA A 107 -11.69 -3.44 9.58
CA ALA A 107 -10.89 -3.26 8.38
C ALA A 107 -11.76 -2.89 7.17
N ALA A 108 -12.89 -3.57 6.97
CA ALA A 108 -13.85 -3.27 5.92
C ALA A 108 -14.38 -1.83 6.04
N GLU A 109 -14.85 -1.43 7.22
CA GLU A 109 -15.33 -0.06 7.48
C GLU A 109 -14.25 0.98 7.14
N ASN A 110 -12.99 0.72 7.54
CA ASN A 110 -11.89 1.63 7.23
C ASN A 110 -11.55 1.67 5.74
N LEU A 111 -11.59 0.54 5.03
CA LEU A 111 -11.38 0.47 3.60
C LEU A 111 -12.42 1.32 2.86
N HIS A 112 -13.72 1.11 3.14
CA HIS A 112 -14.80 1.86 2.50
C HIS A 112 -14.71 3.36 2.78
N MET A 113 -14.38 3.75 4.03
CA MET A 113 -14.09 5.16 4.33
C MET A 113 -12.95 5.74 3.49
N GLN A 114 -11.94 4.95 3.09
CA GLN A 114 -10.88 5.45 2.20
C GLN A 114 -11.34 5.51 0.74
N LEU A 115 -12.12 4.54 0.29
CA LEU A 115 -12.63 4.50 -1.08
C LEU A 115 -13.60 5.66 -1.38
N ASP A 116 -14.25 6.19 -0.35
CA ASP A 116 -15.12 7.38 -0.43
C ASP A 116 -14.35 8.72 -0.47
N GLU A 117 -13.03 8.73 -0.28
CA GLU A 117 -12.24 9.96 -0.36
C GLU A 117 -12.05 10.40 -1.82
N ASP A 118 -12.44 11.64 -2.14
CA ASP A 118 -12.34 12.20 -3.49
C ASP A 118 -10.92 12.11 -4.09
N GLN A 119 -9.89 12.18 -3.25
CA GLN A 119 -8.48 12.09 -3.69
C GLN A 119 -8.08 10.69 -4.19
N LEU A 120 -8.86 9.66 -3.83
CA LEU A 120 -8.67 8.28 -4.26
C LEU A 120 -9.60 7.88 -5.41
N ALA A 121 -10.43 8.80 -5.91
CA ALA A 121 -11.29 8.54 -7.05
C ALA A 121 -10.46 8.14 -8.29
N GLY A 122 -10.67 6.90 -8.76
CA GLY A 122 -9.95 6.35 -9.91
C GLY A 122 -8.51 5.90 -9.62
N VAL A 123 -8.05 6.00 -8.38
CA VAL A 123 -6.74 5.47 -7.95
C VAL A 123 -6.85 3.95 -7.82
N PRO A 124 -5.95 3.15 -8.42
CA PRO A 124 -5.99 1.71 -8.27
C PRO A 124 -5.69 1.30 -6.83
N VAL A 125 -6.46 0.34 -6.32
CA VAL A 125 -6.33 -0.16 -4.95
C VAL A 125 -5.87 -1.61 -4.97
N LEU A 126 -4.78 -1.88 -4.24
CA LEU A 126 -4.29 -3.22 -3.97
C LEU A 126 -4.72 -3.64 -2.57
N ILE A 127 -5.47 -4.74 -2.47
CA ILE A 127 -5.72 -5.39 -1.18
C ILE A 127 -4.63 -6.43 -0.96
N PHE A 128 -3.87 -6.27 0.13
CA PHE A 128 -2.80 -7.18 0.52
C PHE A 128 -3.24 -8.01 1.74
N ALA A 129 -3.64 -9.26 1.49
CA ALA A 129 -3.99 -10.23 2.53
C ALA A 129 -2.71 -10.76 3.20
N ASN A 130 -2.26 -10.09 4.26
CA ASN A 130 -1.00 -10.39 4.93
C ASN A 130 -1.12 -11.53 5.94
N LYS A 131 0.02 -12.11 6.35
CA LYS A 131 0.14 -13.16 7.36
C LYS A 131 -0.54 -14.49 7.01
N GLN A 132 -0.55 -14.82 5.73
CA GLN A 132 -1.07 -16.10 5.20
C GLN A 132 -0.27 -17.33 5.68
N ASP A 133 0.92 -17.12 6.22
CA ASP A 133 1.75 -18.16 6.86
C ASP A 133 1.20 -18.64 8.21
N LEU A 134 0.28 -17.90 8.83
CA LEU A 134 -0.25 -18.20 10.15
C LEU A 134 -1.47 -19.15 10.10
N PRO A 135 -1.67 -19.99 11.13
CA PRO A 135 -2.65 -21.09 11.08
C PRO A 135 -4.12 -20.65 11.08
N GLN A 136 -4.43 -19.42 11.48
CA GLN A 136 -5.80 -18.87 11.45
C GLN A 136 -5.99 -17.84 10.33
N ALA A 137 -5.10 -17.82 9.34
CA ALA A 137 -5.23 -16.94 8.21
C ALA A 137 -6.53 -17.21 7.43
N MET A 138 -7.36 -16.18 7.29
CA MET A 138 -8.53 -16.19 6.43
C MET A 138 -8.11 -16.41 4.98
N SER A 139 -8.92 -17.16 4.22
CA SER A 139 -8.69 -17.30 2.80
C SER A 139 -8.92 -15.98 2.08
N VAL A 140 -8.33 -15.82 0.90
CA VAL A 140 -8.53 -14.63 0.06
C VAL A 140 -10.01 -14.46 -0.31
N SER A 141 -10.74 -15.57 -0.48
CA SER A 141 -12.18 -15.55 -0.74
C SER A 141 -12.94 -14.96 0.44
N ASP A 142 -12.66 -15.43 1.66
CA ASP A 142 -13.33 -14.94 2.88
C ASP A 142 -13.02 -13.47 3.14
N ILE A 143 -11.78 -13.04 2.88
CA ILE A 143 -11.40 -11.62 2.99
C ILE A 143 -12.14 -10.79 1.94
N THR A 144 -12.23 -11.27 0.70
CA THR A 144 -12.94 -10.58 -0.39
C THR A 144 -14.40 -10.36 -0.05
N GLU A 145 -15.06 -11.39 0.49
CA GLU A 145 -16.45 -11.32 0.95
C GLU A 145 -16.59 -10.39 2.16
N ALA A 146 -15.74 -10.56 3.18
CA ALA A 146 -15.82 -9.78 4.42
C ALA A 146 -15.54 -8.28 4.23
N LEU A 147 -14.69 -7.93 3.26
CA LEU A 147 -14.43 -6.54 2.87
C LEU A 147 -15.48 -5.97 1.91
N ASN A 148 -16.40 -6.81 1.43
CA ASN A 148 -17.45 -6.45 0.48
C ASN A 148 -16.88 -5.82 -0.82
N LEU A 149 -15.82 -6.43 -1.37
CA LEU A 149 -15.13 -5.87 -2.55
C LEU A 149 -15.99 -5.91 -3.82
N SER A 150 -17.04 -6.73 -3.85
CA SER A 150 -18.01 -6.78 -4.96
C SER A 150 -18.80 -5.48 -5.16
N GLU A 151 -18.94 -4.66 -4.11
CA GLU A 151 -19.64 -3.37 -4.19
C GLU A 151 -18.71 -2.22 -4.59
N VAL A 152 -17.40 -2.46 -4.65
CA VAL A 152 -16.41 -1.44 -4.99
C VAL A 152 -16.39 -1.23 -6.51
N GLN A 153 -16.72 -0.01 -6.93
CA GLN A 153 -16.77 0.37 -8.35
C GLN A 153 -15.39 0.70 -8.95
N GLN A 154 -14.33 0.71 -8.13
CA GLN A 154 -12.96 1.02 -8.53
C GLN A 154 -12.21 -0.25 -9.00
N PRO A 155 -11.19 -0.13 -9.87
CA PRO A 155 -10.33 -1.26 -10.20
C PRO A 155 -9.52 -1.69 -8.98
N VAL A 156 -9.94 -2.79 -8.34
CA VAL A 156 -9.26 -3.41 -7.21
C VAL A 156 -8.44 -4.61 -7.68
N GLY A 157 -7.13 -4.60 -7.39
CA GLY A 157 -6.25 -5.75 -7.57
C GLY A 157 -6.13 -6.53 -6.25
N THR A 158 -6.24 -7.86 -6.31
CA THR A 158 -6.03 -8.73 -5.14
C THR A 158 -4.70 -9.45 -5.29
N SER A 159 -3.76 -9.24 -4.36
CA SER A 159 -2.49 -9.97 -4.35
C SER A 159 -2.54 -11.11 -3.33
N CYS A 160 -2.37 -12.34 -3.82
CA CYS A 160 -2.18 -13.53 -3.00
C CYS A 160 -0.68 -13.88 -3.04
N ALA A 161 -0.04 -14.04 -1.88
CA ALA A 161 1.36 -14.45 -1.77
C ALA A 161 1.50 -15.59 -0.77
#